data_AF-A0A7C4ZEX1-F1
#
_entry.id   AF-A0A7C4ZEX1-F1
#
_cell.length_a   1.000
_cell.length_b   1.000
_cell.length_c   1.000
_cell.angle_alpha   90.00
_cell.angle_beta   90.00
_cell.angle_gamma   90.00
#
_symmetry.space_group_name_H-M   'P 1'
#
loop_
_entity.id
_entity.type
_entity.pdbx_description
1 polymer ?
#
loop_
_entity_poly.entity_id
_entity_poly.type
_entity_poly.pdbx_seq_one_letter_code
_entity_poly.pdbx_strand_id
1 'polypeptide(L)'
;MAPKDNKINTNNLIKSHVAYQSIIELRDEDFGLLQLKNDLIYERIPKEIIHDIISCTLKIGEYAAKFFLNKYSPDPEKLAEALNIKILKNDTSENKIGPIYIFSEYRSSPPTIIIYSKAMQELKSIINKHNLNTYLKVDDPTPIFIAHEIFHHLEETMIGNVGQVFKIKIFSIGPFRKTLGINVLSDITAYHFAKKLLNLQFPPALLPYLILIERQGRV
;
A
#
# COMPACT_ATOMS: atom_id res chain seq x y z
N MET A 1 -9.04 41.61 -20.54
CA MET A 1 -9.00 40.39 -19.70
C MET A 1 -7.56 40.14 -19.30
N ALA A 2 -7.18 40.46 -18.06
CA ALA A 2 -5.85 40.16 -17.55
C ALA A 2 -5.74 38.66 -17.21
N PRO A 3 -4.58 38.01 -17.42
CA PRO A 3 -4.37 36.64 -17.02
C PRO A 3 -4.45 36.55 -15.48
N LYS A 4 -5.22 35.58 -14.96
CA LYS A 4 -5.21 35.27 -13.53
C LYS A 4 -3.84 34.69 -13.20
N ASP A 5 -3.00 35.50 -12.55
CA ASP A 5 -1.78 35.05 -11.90
C ASP A 5 -2.12 33.93 -10.93
N ASN A 6 -1.78 32.70 -11.31
CA ASN A 6 -1.81 31.55 -10.42
C ASN A 6 -0.58 31.68 -9.50
N LYS A 7 -0.63 32.62 -8.54
CA LYS A 7 0.40 32.76 -7.50
C LYS A 7 0.37 31.48 -6.69
N ILE A 8 1.32 30.61 -7.01
CA ILE A 8 1.64 29.41 -6.27
C ILE A 8 1.82 29.82 -4.80
N ASN A 9 0.95 29.33 -3.90
CA ASN A 9 0.99 29.65 -2.48
C ASN A 9 2.23 29.01 -1.84
N THR A 10 3.30 29.80 -1.67
CA THR A 10 4.60 29.38 -1.15
C THR A 10 4.51 28.72 0.23
N ASN A 11 3.55 29.10 1.08
CA ASN A 11 3.34 28.49 2.39
C ASN A 11 2.85 27.04 2.29
N ASN A 12 2.02 26.72 1.28
CA ASN A 12 1.56 25.34 1.06
C ASN A 12 2.67 24.45 0.47
N LEU A 13 3.58 25.01 -0.33
CA LEU A 13 4.76 24.26 -0.80
C LEU A 13 5.76 23.98 0.31
N ILE A 14 6.01 24.94 1.19
CA ILE A 14 6.92 24.72 2.32
C ILE A 14 6.36 23.64 3.25
N LYS A 15 5.06 23.68 3.56
CA LYS A 15 4.40 22.65 4.37
C LYS A 15 4.44 21.26 3.72
N SER A 16 4.15 21.16 2.42
CA SER A 16 4.21 19.87 1.72
C SER A 16 5.64 19.36 1.63
N HIS A 17 6.63 20.22 1.35
CA HIS A 17 8.04 19.84 1.33
C HIS A 17 8.52 19.28 2.67
N VAL A 18 8.19 19.96 3.79
CA VAL A 18 8.50 19.45 5.14
C VAL A 18 7.80 18.11 5.41
N ALA A 19 6.53 17.97 5.03
CA ALA A 19 5.80 16.72 5.17
C ALA A 19 6.43 15.57 4.35
N TYR A 20 6.92 15.85 3.15
CA TYR A 20 7.64 14.87 2.33
C TYR A 20 8.96 14.45 2.97
N GLN A 21 9.74 15.39 3.54
CA GLN A 21 10.99 15.05 4.24
C GLN A 21 10.74 14.17 5.47
N SER A 22 9.72 14.48 6.28
CA SER A 22 9.40 13.66 7.45
C SER A 22 8.93 12.24 7.09
N ILE A 23 8.19 12.08 6.00
CA ILE A 23 7.58 10.78 5.66
C ILE A 23 8.54 9.82 4.95
N ILE A 24 9.56 10.34 4.23
CA ILE A 24 10.55 9.50 3.53
C ILE A 24 11.55 8.82 4.47
N GLU A 25 11.66 9.30 5.71
CA GLU A 25 12.53 8.73 6.76
C GLU A 25 11.86 7.57 7.51
N LEU A 26 10.55 7.38 7.32
CA LEU A 26 9.80 6.32 8.00
C LEU A 26 10.18 4.93 7.49
N ARG A 27 10.16 3.96 8.40
CA ARG A 27 10.43 2.54 8.13
C ARG A 27 9.12 1.76 7.94
N ASP A 28 9.23 0.48 7.57
CA ASP A 28 8.05 -0.37 7.37
C ASP A 28 7.18 -0.46 8.63
N GLU A 29 7.79 -0.52 9.80
CA GLU A 29 7.09 -0.57 11.09
C GLU A 29 6.32 0.73 11.37
N ASP A 30 6.89 1.86 10.98
CA ASP A 30 6.27 3.18 11.18
C ASP A 30 5.03 3.32 10.28
N PHE A 31 5.13 2.91 9.00
CA PHE A 31 3.96 2.81 8.12
C PHE A 31 2.94 1.79 8.59
N GLY A 32 3.39 0.63 9.07
CA GLY A 32 2.50 -0.39 9.66
C GLY A 32 1.68 0.17 10.82
N LEU A 33 2.30 0.97 11.69
CA LEU A 33 1.60 1.65 12.77
C LEU A 33 0.63 2.73 12.26
N LEU A 34 1.03 3.52 11.26
CA LEU A 34 0.14 4.53 10.66
C LEU A 34 -1.08 3.89 9.99
N GLN A 35 -0.91 2.77 9.30
CA GLN A 35 -1.98 2.01 8.69
C GLN A 35 -2.90 1.40 9.75
N LEU A 36 -2.33 0.81 10.80
CA LEU A 36 -3.10 0.28 11.94
C LEU A 36 -3.94 1.34 12.63
N LYS A 37 -3.39 2.54 12.87
CA LYS A 37 -4.13 3.66 13.48
C LYS A 37 -5.36 4.09 12.68
N ASN A 38 -5.38 3.82 11.38
CA ASN A 38 -6.51 4.12 10.50
C ASN A 38 -7.53 2.97 10.42
N ASP A 39 -7.26 1.81 11.04
CA ASP A 39 -8.20 0.68 11.08
C ASP A 39 -9.35 0.95 12.07
N LEU A 40 -10.58 0.59 11.68
CA LEU A 40 -11.79 0.81 12.47
C LEU A 40 -11.77 0.16 13.85
N ILE A 41 -10.98 -0.91 14.04
CA ILE A 41 -10.89 -1.60 15.33
C ILE A 41 -9.63 -1.24 16.12
N TYR A 42 -8.81 -0.29 15.65
CA TYR A 42 -7.54 0.09 16.29
C TYR A 42 -7.65 0.33 17.80
N GLU A 43 -8.63 1.13 18.21
CA GLU A 43 -8.86 1.48 19.62
C GLU A 43 -9.19 0.27 20.52
N ARG A 44 -9.49 -0.89 19.92
CA ARG A 44 -9.75 -2.15 20.63
C ARG A 44 -8.56 -3.10 20.63
N ILE A 45 -7.49 -2.78 19.90
CA ILE A 45 -6.26 -3.57 19.88
C ILE A 45 -5.49 -3.28 21.18
N PRO A 46 -5.13 -4.30 21.99
CA PRO A 46 -4.26 -4.10 23.15
C PRO A 46 -2.94 -3.45 22.73
N LYS A 47 -2.53 -2.38 23.41
CA LYS A 47 -1.37 -1.57 22.98
C LYS A 47 -0.06 -2.37 23.05
N GLU A 48 0.02 -3.28 24.01
CA GLU A 48 1.14 -4.17 24.26
C GLU A 48 1.42 -5.14 23.10
N ILE A 49 0.43 -5.49 22.27
CA ILE A 49 0.61 -6.44 21.16
C ILE A 49 0.84 -5.77 19.81
N ILE A 50 0.70 -4.44 19.71
CA ILE A 50 0.76 -3.72 18.42
C ILE A 50 2.09 -3.98 17.70
N HIS A 51 3.21 -3.86 18.42
CA HIS A 51 4.54 -4.10 17.86
C HIS A 51 4.68 -5.54 17.33
N ASP A 52 4.21 -6.51 18.10
CA ASP A 52 4.34 -7.93 17.75
C ASP A 52 3.49 -8.30 16.54
N ILE A 53 2.27 -7.73 16.44
CA ILE A 53 1.40 -7.89 15.28
C ILE A 53 2.07 -7.33 14.02
N ILE A 54 2.61 -6.11 14.07
CA ILE A 54 3.31 -5.50 12.93
C ILE A 54 4.52 -6.36 12.55
N SER A 55 5.37 -6.73 13.52
CA SER A 55 6.56 -7.54 13.26
C SER A 55 6.22 -8.90 12.64
N CYS A 56 5.16 -9.56 13.14
CA CYS A 56 4.66 -10.83 12.57
C CYS A 56 4.23 -10.66 11.11
N THR A 57 3.46 -9.61 10.84
CA THR A 57 2.93 -9.27 9.52
C THR A 57 4.05 -9.01 8.50
N LEU A 58 5.07 -8.22 8.89
CA LEU A 58 6.25 -7.98 8.04
C LEU A 58 7.02 -9.29 7.77
N LYS A 59 7.19 -10.16 8.77
CA LYS A 59 7.85 -11.47 8.59
C LYS A 59 7.09 -12.37 7.60
N ILE A 60 5.75 -12.37 7.63
CA ILE A 60 4.94 -13.13 6.66
C ILE A 60 5.26 -12.67 5.23
N GLY A 61 5.25 -11.36 4.99
CA GLY A 61 5.57 -10.78 3.67
C GLY A 61 6.99 -11.09 3.23
N GLU A 62 7.96 -11.04 4.14
CA GLU A 62 9.35 -11.39 3.86
C GLU A 62 9.51 -12.88 3.51
N TYR A 63 8.87 -13.78 4.25
CA TYR A 63 8.94 -15.22 3.97
C TYR A 63 8.26 -15.56 2.64
N ALA A 64 7.10 -14.95 2.35
CA ALA A 64 6.44 -15.10 1.06
C ALA A 64 7.36 -14.66 -0.08
N ALA A 65 7.96 -13.46 0.00
CA ALA A 65 8.87 -12.96 -1.03
C ALA A 65 10.07 -13.91 -1.25
N LYS A 66 10.73 -14.36 -0.18
CA LYS A 66 11.85 -15.31 -0.27
C LYS A 66 11.44 -16.62 -0.92
N PHE A 67 10.29 -17.17 -0.57
CA PHE A 67 9.78 -18.40 -1.16
C PHE A 67 9.60 -18.28 -2.68
N PHE A 68 9.02 -17.16 -3.14
CA PHE A 68 8.77 -16.92 -4.57
C PHE A 68 10.05 -16.58 -5.34
N LEU A 69 10.96 -15.80 -4.76
CA LEU A 69 12.27 -15.49 -5.38
C LEU A 69 13.13 -16.72 -5.63
N ASN A 70 12.97 -17.79 -4.83
CA ASN A 70 13.69 -19.05 -5.05
C ASN A 70 13.17 -19.86 -6.24
N LYS A 71 11.98 -19.55 -6.75
CA LYS A 71 11.27 -20.36 -7.76
C LYS A 71 10.94 -19.59 -9.03
N TYR A 72 10.81 -18.27 -8.94
CA TYR A 72 10.29 -17.41 -10.00
C TYR A 72 11.16 -16.17 -10.18
N SER A 73 10.89 -15.45 -11.27
CA SER A 73 11.53 -14.16 -11.53
C SER A 73 11.12 -13.13 -10.47
N PRO A 74 12.02 -12.22 -10.06
CA PRO A 74 11.65 -11.04 -9.25
C PRO A 74 10.80 -10.03 -10.03
N ASP A 75 10.72 -10.16 -11.36
CA ASP A 75 9.87 -9.35 -12.22
C ASP A 75 8.38 -9.66 -11.96
N PRO A 76 7.60 -8.71 -11.43
CA PRO A 76 6.20 -8.95 -11.08
C PRO A 76 5.33 -9.33 -12.27
N GLU A 77 5.63 -8.86 -13.48
CA GLU A 77 4.84 -9.21 -14.67
C GLU A 77 5.05 -10.69 -15.04
N LYS A 78 6.30 -11.16 -14.98
CA LYS A 78 6.63 -12.58 -15.20
C LYS A 78 6.09 -13.47 -14.09
N LEU A 79 6.09 -12.98 -12.85
CA LEU A 79 5.49 -13.71 -11.73
C LEU A 79 3.97 -13.81 -11.90
N ALA A 80 3.30 -12.73 -12.30
CA ALA A 80 1.87 -12.75 -12.60
C ALA A 80 1.55 -13.75 -13.73
N GLU A 81 2.34 -13.76 -14.80
CA GLU A 81 2.21 -14.73 -15.89
C GLU A 81 2.36 -16.17 -15.39
N ALA A 82 3.39 -16.45 -14.59
CA ALA A 82 3.62 -17.78 -14.02
C ALA A 82 2.49 -18.24 -13.08
N LEU A 83 1.77 -17.30 -12.46
CA LEU A 83 0.60 -17.55 -11.61
C LEU A 83 -0.73 -17.51 -12.38
N ASN A 84 -0.70 -17.37 -13.71
CA ASN A 84 -1.88 -17.21 -14.56
C ASN A 84 -2.78 -16.03 -14.16
N ILE A 85 -2.17 -14.93 -13.70
CA ILE A 85 -2.85 -13.68 -13.35
C ILE A 85 -2.80 -12.74 -14.54
N LYS A 86 -3.96 -12.28 -15.00
CA LYS A 86 -4.04 -11.30 -16.07
C LYS A 86 -3.73 -9.90 -15.54
N ILE A 87 -2.89 -9.13 -16.22
CA ILE A 87 -2.68 -7.71 -15.91
C ILE A 87 -3.44 -6.85 -16.93
N LEU A 88 -4.29 -5.93 -16.45
CA LEU A 88 -5.05 -4.99 -17.24
C LEU A 88 -4.74 -3.55 -16.82
N LYS A 89 -4.70 -2.64 -17.79
CA LYS A 89 -4.68 -1.20 -17.54
C LYS A 89 -6.09 -0.65 -17.71
N ASN A 90 -6.53 0.15 -16.75
CA ASN A 90 -7.80 0.83 -16.77
C ASN A 90 -7.58 2.35 -16.90
N ASP A 91 -8.06 2.91 -18.01
CA ASP A 91 -7.92 4.33 -18.34
C ASP A 91 -9.17 5.16 -17.98
N THR A 92 -10.21 4.54 -17.41
CA THR A 92 -11.45 5.25 -17.04
C THR A 92 -11.23 6.22 -15.88
N SER A 93 -12.12 7.21 -15.75
CA SER A 93 -11.99 8.36 -14.85
C SER A 93 -12.25 8.08 -13.37
N GLU A 94 -12.73 6.90 -13.01
CA GLU A 94 -13.12 6.58 -11.63
C GLU A 94 -12.08 5.66 -10.99
N ASN A 95 -11.11 6.28 -10.34
CA ASN A 95 -10.11 5.64 -9.48
C ASN A 95 -10.34 6.01 -8.00
N LYS A 96 -11.62 6.14 -7.62
CA LYS A 96 -12.06 6.52 -6.28
C LYS A 96 -13.22 5.66 -5.83
N ILE A 97 -13.13 5.13 -4.62
CA ILE A 97 -14.26 4.60 -3.88
C ILE A 97 -14.43 5.50 -2.64
N GLY A 98 -15.37 6.44 -2.70
CA GLY A 98 -15.52 7.48 -1.69
C GLY A 98 -14.24 8.33 -1.55
N PRO A 99 -13.65 8.46 -0.35
CA PRO A 99 -12.40 9.19 -0.15
C PRO A 99 -11.14 8.39 -0.55
N ILE A 100 -11.27 7.09 -0.80
CA ILE A 100 -10.13 6.18 -1.02
C ILE A 100 -9.66 6.34 -2.47
N TYR A 101 -8.35 6.54 -2.63
CA TYR A 101 -7.70 6.60 -3.93
C TYR A 101 -7.09 5.24 -4.26
N ILE A 102 -7.48 4.68 -5.40
CA ILE A 102 -7.11 3.30 -5.76
C ILE A 102 -6.12 3.34 -6.92
N PHE A 103 -5.00 2.66 -6.71
CA PHE A 103 -3.89 2.57 -7.64
C PHE A 103 -3.94 1.28 -8.46
N SER A 104 -4.35 0.21 -7.80
CA SER A 104 -4.53 -1.12 -8.34
C SER A 104 -5.60 -1.87 -7.55
N GLU A 105 -6.10 -2.96 -8.12
CA GLU A 105 -6.91 -3.95 -7.40
C GLU A 105 -6.70 -5.35 -7.97
N TYR A 106 -6.77 -6.36 -7.11
CA TYR A 106 -6.87 -7.76 -7.48
C TYR A 106 -8.34 -8.23 -7.51
N ARG A 107 -8.69 -9.00 -8.54
CA ARG A 107 -9.97 -9.72 -8.67
C ARG A 107 -9.69 -11.19 -8.86
N SER A 108 -10.37 -12.06 -8.11
CA SER A 108 -10.06 -13.49 -8.11
C SER A 108 -10.81 -14.34 -9.14
N SER A 109 -11.84 -13.80 -9.80
CA SER A 109 -12.66 -14.54 -10.75
C SER A 109 -12.91 -13.77 -12.06
N PRO A 110 -12.09 -13.96 -13.10
CA PRO A 110 -10.82 -14.71 -13.09
C PRO A 110 -9.69 -13.89 -12.43
N PRO A 111 -8.58 -14.53 -11.98
CA PRO A 111 -7.42 -13.84 -11.42
C PRO A 111 -6.92 -12.72 -12.33
N THR A 112 -7.13 -11.48 -11.90
CA THR A 112 -6.86 -10.28 -12.68
C THR A 112 -6.37 -9.16 -11.77
N ILE A 113 -5.24 -8.56 -12.13
CA ILE A 113 -4.73 -7.31 -11.56
C ILE A 113 -5.15 -6.18 -12.49
N ILE A 114 -5.81 -5.17 -11.94
CA ILE A 114 -6.18 -3.96 -12.67
C ILE A 114 -5.31 -2.83 -12.15
N ILE A 115 -4.61 -2.14 -13.06
CA ILE A 115 -3.81 -0.94 -12.78
C ILE A 115 -4.59 0.29 -13.27
N TYR A 116 -4.83 1.25 -12.39
CA TYR A 116 -5.53 2.50 -12.75
C TYR A 116 -4.54 3.52 -13.29
N SER A 117 -4.48 3.65 -14.62
CA SER A 117 -3.46 4.46 -15.31
C SER A 117 -3.43 5.92 -14.86
N LYS A 118 -4.60 6.53 -14.59
CA LYS A 118 -4.68 7.91 -14.10
C LYS A 118 -4.09 8.07 -12.69
N ALA A 119 -4.32 7.09 -11.81
CA ALA A 119 -3.73 7.08 -10.46
C ALA A 119 -2.21 6.96 -10.54
N MET A 120 -1.72 6.04 -11.39
CA MET A 120 -0.29 5.86 -11.64
C MET A 120 0.35 7.14 -12.20
N GLN A 121 -0.28 7.80 -13.16
CA GLN A 121 0.22 9.04 -13.74
C GLN A 121 0.28 10.19 -12.72
N GLU A 122 -0.74 10.33 -11.85
CA GLU A 122 -0.71 11.33 -10.78
C GLU A 122 0.43 11.05 -9.80
N LEU A 123 0.63 9.79 -9.40
CA LEU A 123 1.74 9.41 -8.51
C LEU A 123 3.11 9.66 -9.14
N LYS A 124 3.31 9.28 -10.41
CA LYS A 124 4.53 9.57 -11.18
C LYS A 124 4.81 11.08 -11.23
N SER A 125 3.78 11.88 -11.46
CA SER A 125 3.89 13.34 -11.47
C SER A 125 4.33 13.90 -10.11
N ILE A 126 3.82 13.38 -8.99
CA ILE A 126 4.24 13.78 -7.64
C ILE A 126 5.70 13.40 -7.38
N ILE A 127 6.09 12.16 -7.71
CA ILE A 127 7.47 11.68 -7.54
C ILE A 127 8.44 12.59 -8.30
N ASN A 128 8.12 12.94 -9.55
CA ASN A 128 8.96 13.80 -10.37
C ASN A 128 8.98 15.26 -9.88
N LYS A 129 7.81 15.82 -9.56
CA LYS A 129 7.66 17.21 -9.10
C LYS A 129 8.50 17.50 -7.86
N HIS A 130 8.61 16.54 -6.95
CA HIS A 130 9.33 16.67 -5.68
C HIS A 130 10.73 16.02 -5.73
N ASN A 131 11.22 15.64 -6.91
CA ASN A 131 12.53 14.98 -7.12
C ASN A 131 12.75 13.73 -6.25
N LEU A 132 11.66 13.03 -5.91
CA LEU A 132 11.71 11.84 -5.06
C LEU A 132 12.29 10.62 -5.80
N ASN A 133 12.27 10.62 -7.13
CA ASN A 133 12.87 9.55 -7.95
C ASN A 133 14.35 9.34 -7.62
N THR A 134 15.11 10.40 -7.32
CA THR A 134 16.53 10.30 -6.96
C THR A 134 16.73 9.56 -5.65
N TYR A 135 15.84 9.79 -4.68
CA TYR A 135 15.88 9.15 -3.37
C TYR A 135 15.34 7.72 -3.41
N LEU A 136 14.17 7.53 -4.02
CA LEU A 136 13.46 6.25 -4.10
C LEU A 136 14.10 5.29 -5.11
N LYS A 137 14.86 5.81 -6.09
CA LYS A 137 15.39 5.09 -7.24
C LYS A 137 14.28 4.34 -8.01
N VAL A 138 13.12 5.00 -8.14
CA VAL A 138 11.94 4.47 -8.80
C VAL A 138 11.38 5.52 -9.75
N ASP A 139 11.43 5.23 -11.04
CA ASP A 139 10.83 6.05 -12.09
C ASP A 139 9.39 5.63 -12.41
N ASP A 140 9.08 4.34 -12.25
CA ASP A 140 7.75 3.78 -12.42
C ASP A 140 7.33 2.97 -11.19
N PRO A 141 6.31 3.41 -10.42
CA PRO A 141 5.81 2.64 -9.28
C PRO A 141 4.93 1.45 -9.70
N THR A 142 4.57 1.29 -10.97
CA THR A 142 3.65 0.23 -11.44
C THR A 142 4.07 -1.19 -11.01
N PRO A 143 5.35 -1.61 -11.13
CA PRO A 143 5.77 -2.93 -10.67
C PRO A 143 5.52 -3.17 -9.18
N ILE A 144 5.59 -2.12 -8.36
CA ILE A 144 5.37 -2.19 -6.92
C ILE A 144 3.90 -2.53 -6.61
N PHE A 145 2.98 -1.89 -7.33
CA PHE A 145 1.55 -2.18 -7.19
C PHE A 145 1.19 -3.55 -7.77
N ILE A 146 1.81 -3.99 -8.87
CA ILE A 146 1.62 -5.36 -9.37
C ILE A 146 2.08 -6.38 -8.32
N ALA A 147 3.26 -6.19 -7.73
CA ALA A 147 3.77 -7.07 -6.67
C ALA A 147 2.85 -7.08 -5.44
N HIS A 148 2.30 -5.93 -5.07
CA HIS A 148 1.31 -5.80 -4.00
C HIS A 148 0.06 -6.64 -4.29
N GLU A 149 -0.54 -6.50 -5.47
CA GLU A 149 -1.74 -7.29 -5.84
C GLU A 149 -1.46 -8.79 -6.01
N ILE A 150 -0.24 -9.17 -6.44
CA ILE A 150 0.17 -10.58 -6.44
C ILE A 150 0.10 -11.15 -5.02
N PHE A 151 0.49 -10.38 -3.99
CA PHE A 151 0.38 -10.87 -2.61
C PHE A 151 -1.08 -11.18 -2.23
N HIS A 152 -2.05 -10.35 -2.62
CA HIS A 152 -3.46 -10.62 -2.35
C HIS A 152 -3.96 -11.87 -3.08
N HIS A 153 -3.50 -12.12 -4.31
CA HIS A 153 -3.73 -13.41 -4.97
C HIS A 153 -3.18 -14.58 -4.13
N LEU A 154 -1.97 -14.44 -3.58
CA LEU A 154 -1.35 -15.48 -2.75
C LEU A 154 -2.08 -15.69 -1.41
N GLU A 155 -2.61 -14.64 -0.79
CA GLU A 155 -3.46 -14.77 0.40
C GLU A 155 -4.70 -15.61 0.13
N GLU A 156 -5.36 -15.41 -1.00
CA GLU A 156 -6.57 -16.15 -1.34
C GLU A 156 -6.29 -17.60 -1.75
N THR A 157 -5.13 -17.89 -2.35
CA THR A 157 -4.86 -19.18 -2.99
C THR A 157 -3.90 -20.08 -2.23
N MET A 158 -3.00 -19.54 -1.41
CA MET A 158 -1.87 -20.29 -0.82
C MET A 158 -1.59 -20.00 0.65
N ILE A 159 -1.60 -18.72 1.04
CA ILE A 159 -1.11 -18.27 2.36
C ILE A 159 -2.24 -18.25 3.40
N GLY A 160 -3.47 -17.96 2.96
CA GLY A 160 -4.59 -17.63 3.83
C GLY A 160 -4.61 -16.14 4.17
N ASN A 161 -5.78 -15.66 4.62
CA ASN A 161 -6.01 -14.24 4.89
C ASN A 161 -5.26 -13.77 6.16
N VAL A 162 -4.22 -12.97 5.97
CA VAL A 162 -3.36 -12.41 7.03
C VAL A 162 -4.16 -11.48 7.94
N GLY A 163 -5.11 -10.74 7.39
CA GLY A 163 -6.05 -9.91 8.17
C GLY A 163 -6.88 -10.70 9.18
N GLN A 164 -6.99 -12.03 9.03
CA GLN A 164 -7.71 -12.92 9.95
C GLN A 164 -6.79 -13.69 10.91
N VAL A 165 -5.46 -13.53 10.81
CA VAL A 165 -4.48 -14.21 11.70
C VAL A 165 -4.66 -13.76 13.14
N PHE A 166 -4.86 -12.45 13.35
CA PHE A 166 -5.15 -11.88 14.66
C PHE A 166 -6.63 -11.54 14.78
N LYS A 167 -7.27 -12.00 15.85
CA LYS A 167 -8.69 -11.77 16.11
C LYS A 167 -8.89 -11.01 17.41
N ILE A 168 -9.47 -9.81 17.31
CA ILE A 168 -9.77 -8.95 18.45
C ILE A 168 -11.20 -9.20 18.90
N LYS A 169 -11.39 -9.46 20.20
CA LYS A 169 -12.72 -9.61 20.80
C LYS A 169 -13.41 -8.24 20.85
N ILE A 170 -14.57 -8.14 20.21
CA ILE A 170 -15.36 -6.91 20.15
C ILE A 170 -16.40 -6.88 21.26
N PHE A 171 -17.06 -8.01 21.52
CA PHE A 171 -17.94 -8.15 22.67
C PHE A 171 -18.07 -9.62 23.09
N SER A 172 -18.49 -9.81 24.34
CA SER A 172 -18.83 -11.11 24.90
C SER A 172 -19.97 -10.94 25.89
N ILE A 173 -21.14 -11.49 25.59
CA ILE A 173 -22.31 -11.49 26.49
C ILE A 173 -22.82 -12.94 26.56
N GLY A 174 -22.62 -13.60 27.71
CA GLY A 174 -22.95 -15.02 27.87
C GLY A 174 -22.23 -15.91 26.84
N PRO A 175 -22.93 -16.85 26.16
CA PRO A 175 -22.33 -17.70 25.12
C PRO A 175 -22.01 -16.93 23.83
N PHE A 176 -22.53 -15.72 23.65
CA PHE A 176 -22.31 -14.93 22.43
C PHE A 176 -20.97 -14.19 22.50
N ARG A 177 -20.08 -14.52 21.56
CA ARG A 177 -18.76 -13.90 21.41
C ARG A 177 -18.60 -13.45 19.97
N LYS A 178 -18.22 -12.18 19.78
CA LYS A 178 -17.85 -11.67 18.45
C LYS A 178 -16.38 -11.24 18.46
N THR A 179 -15.65 -11.74 17.47
CA THR A 179 -14.29 -11.32 17.17
C THR A 179 -14.23 -10.73 15.77
N LEU A 180 -13.35 -9.78 15.53
CA LEU A 180 -13.05 -9.26 14.20
C LEU A 180 -11.55 -9.44 13.92
N GLY A 181 -11.23 -9.70 12.65
CA GLY A 181 -9.86 -9.61 12.15
C GLY A 181 -9.41 -8.16 12.03
N ILE A 182 -8.11 -7.97 11.81
CA ILE A 182 -7.47 -6.67 11.59
C ILE A 182 -7.13 -6.61 10.09
N ASN A 183 -8.05 -6.14 9.27
CA ASN A 183 -7.95 -6.27 7.81
C ASN A 183 -6.70 -5.57 7.25
N VAL A 184 -6.31 -4.43 7.83
CA VAL A 184 -5.15 -3.66 7.35
C VAL A 184 -3.82 -4.43 7.45
N LEU A 185 -3.75 -5.54 8.18
CA LEU A 185 -2.56 -6.41 8.19
C LEU A 185 -2.28 -7.03 6.83
N SER A 186 -3.33 -7.29 6.03
CA SER A 186 -3.18 -7.76 4.65
C SER A 186 -2.40 -6.73 3.82
N ASP A 187 -2.79 -5.45 3.85
CA ASP A 187 -2.11 -4.36 3.13
C ASP A 187 -0.67 -4.13 3.62
N ILE A 188 -0.45 -4.15 4.94
CA ILE A 188 0.90 -4.01 5.53
C ILE A 188 1.80 -5.13 5.01
N THR A 189 1.29 -6.36 4.98
CA THR A 189 2.04 -7.51 4.46
C THR A 189 2.32 -7.38 2.98
N ALA A 190 1.32 -6.99 2.19
CA ALA A 190 1.43 -6.85 0.74
C ALA A 190 2.50 -5.81 0.34
N TYR A 191 2.53 -4.65 1.02
CA TYR A 191 3.60 -3.66 0.79
C TYR A 191 4.98 -4.18 1.17
N HIS A 192 5.09 -4.90 2.29
CA HIS A 192 6.37 -5.46 2.69
C HIS A 192 6.82 -6.60 1.77
N PHE A 193 5.90 -7.43 1.28
CA PHE A 193 6.15 -8.42 0.25
C PHE A 193 6.71 -7.76 -1.01
N ALA A 194 6.05 -6.71 -1.52
CA ALA A 194 6.50 -5.97 -2.69
C ALA A 194 7.91 -5.39 -2.49
N LYS A 195 8.20 -4.84 -1.31
CA LYS A 195 9.53 -4.36 -0.93
C LYS A 195 10.59 -5.44 -1.11
N LYS A 196 10.33 -6.63 -0.56
CA LYS A 196 11.28 -7.74 -0.53
C LYS A 196 11.42 -8.40 -1.91
N LEU A 197 10.31 -8.57 -2.64
CA LEU A 197 10.30 -9.14 -3.99
C LEU A 197 11.13 -8.29 -4.96
N LEU A 198 10.96 -6.96 -4.89
CA LEU A 198 11.62 -6.00 -5.78
C LEU A 198 12.94 -5.44 -5.23
N ASN A 199 13.39 -5.91 -4.06
CA ASN A 199 14.59 -5.44 -3.38
C ASN A 199 14.65 -3.90 -3.19
N LEU A 200 13.52 -3.30 -2.82
CA LEU A 200 13.40 -1.85 -2.65
C LEU A 200 14.06 -1.37 -1.35
N GLN A 201 14.70 -0.20 -1.44
CA GLN A 201 15.42 0.42 -0.31
C GLN A 201 14.53 1.34 0.54
N PHE A 202 13.25 1.46 0.20
CA PHE A 202 12.26 2.27 0.93
C PHE A 202 10.98 1.45 1.18
N PRO A 203 10.13 1.81 2.16
CA PRO A 203 8.82 1.18 2.35
C PRO A 203 7.82 1.56 1.25
N PRO A 204 7.27 0.61 0.48
CA PRO A 204 6.28 0.88 -0.57
C PRO A 204 5.00 1.55 -0.09
N ALA A 205 4.64 1.32 1.18
CA ALA A 205 3.50 1.96 1.84
C ALA A 205 3.60 3.50 1.84
N LEU A 206 4.79 4.08 1.63
CA LEU A 206 4.99 5.51 1.39
C LEU A 206 4.14 6.05 0.23
N LEU A 207 4.01 5.29 -0.85
CA LEU A 207 3.47 5.78 -2.13
C LEU A 207 2.01 6.28 -2.02
N PRO A 208 1.07 5.55 -1.39
CA PRO A 208 -0.26 6.09 -1.10
C PRO A 208 -0.25 7.38 -0.28
N TYR A 209 0.65 7.51 0.69
CA TYR A 209 0.71 8.70 1.54
C TYR A 209 1.22 9.94 0.79
N LEU A 210 2.05 9.78 -0.25
CA LEU A 210 2.46 10.89 -1.12
C LEU A 210 1.24 11.57 -1.76
N ILE A 211 0.27 10.78 -2.23
CA ILE A 211 -1.00 11.30 -2.77
C ILE A 211 -1.84 11.98 -1.70
N LEU A 212 -1.89 11.43 -0.49
CA LEU A 212 -2.63 12.03 0.62
C LEU A 212 -2.06 13.42 0.98
N ILE A 213 -0.73 13.54 1.10
CA ILE A 213 -0.04 14.81 1.37
C ILE A 213 -0.31 15.81 0.26
N GLU A 214 -0.14 15.42 -1.00
CA GLU A 214 -0.37 16.31 -2.15
C GLU A 214 -1.82 16.82 -2.19
N ARG A 215 -2.80 15.98 -1.81
CA ARG A 215 -4.21 16.35 -1.81
C ARG A 215 -4.62 17.19 -0.61
N GLN A 216 -4.06 16.94 0.58
CA GLN A 216 -4.32 17.78 1.75
C GLN A 216 -3.74 19.19 1.58
N GLY A 217 -2.64 19.34 0.83
CA GLY A 217 -2.07 20.65 0.48
C GLY A 217 -2.83 21.45 -0.60
N ARG A 218 -3.86 20.85 -1.23
CA ARG A 218 -4.72 21.50 -2.24
C ARG A 218 -5.99 22.14 -1.64
N VAL A 219 -6.20 22.04 -0.32
CA VAL A 219 -7.32 22.66 0.41
C VAL A 219 -6.94 24.05 0.91
#